data_AF-A0A0F9M5H8-F1
#
_entry.id   AF-A0A0F9M5H8-F1
#
_cell.length_a   1.000
_cell.length_b   1.000
_cell.length_c   1.000
_cell.angle_alpha   90.00
_cell.angle_beta   90.00
_cell.angle_gamma   90.00
#
_symmetry.space_group_name_H-M   'P 1'
#
loop_
_entity.id
_entity.type
_entity.pdbx_description
1 polymer ?
#
loop_
_entity_poly.entity_id
_entity_poly.type
_entity_poly.pdbx_seq_one_letter_code
_entity_poly.pdbx_strand_id
1 'polypeptide(L)'
;VGGRYFENESTLKGVSGYGVVSPGFPILTVDSKTEDEDSIFKFNISYSLDDNKNIYFTWSEGYRAGGLNRDETDVVPREYKPDFLTNFLSLRPNFFFSNSVYFRR
;
A
#
# COMPACT_ATOMS: atom_id res chain seq x y z
N VAL A 1 -2.12 14.24 -16.19
CA VAL A 1 -1.01 13.39 -15.69
C VAL A 1 -0.59 13.89 -14.31
N GLY A 2 -0.01 13.03 -13.47
CA GLY A 2 0.58 13.43 -12.19
C GLY A 2 1.51 12.34 -11.66
N GLY A 3 2.40 12.72 -10.75
CA GLY A 3 3.29 11.80 -10.05
C GLY A 3 3.48 12.24 -8.61
N ARG A 4 3.86 11.30 -7.75
CA ARG A 4 4.19 11.55 -6.34
C ARG A 4 5.38 10.69 -5.96
N TYR A 5 6.46 11.33 -5.51
CA TYR A 5 7.54 10.70 -4.75
C TYR A 5 7.23 10.79 -3.26
N PHE A 6 7.65 9.79 -2.49
CA PHE A 6 7.49 9.77 -1.05
C PHE A 6 8.60 8.96 -0.39
N GLU A 7 8.87 9.31 0.86
CA GLU A 7 9.74 8.61 1.80
C GLU A 7 8.91 8.39 3.06
N ASN A 8 8.90 7.17 3.60
CA ASN A 8 8.25 6.84 4.85
C ASN A 8 9.24 6.19 5.81
N GLU A 9 9.10 6.54 7.08
CA GLU A 9 9.81 5.92 8.18
C GLU A 9 8.78 5.47 9.22
N SER A 10 8.85 4.21 9.64
CA SER A 10 8.07 3.67 10.73
C SER A 10 9.00 3.15 11.81
N THR A 11 8.84 3.64 13.03
CA THR A 11 9.63 3.22 14.20
C THR A 11 8.70 2.70 15.29
N LEU A 12 9.01 1.52 15.80
CA LEU A 12 8.41 0.91 16.98
C LEU A 12 9.42 0.98 18.12
N LYS A 13 9.01 1.53 19.26
CA LYS A 13 9.80 1.52 20.50
C LYS A 13 8.97 0.95 21.63
N GLY A 14 9.55 0.07 22.42
CA GLY A 14 8.91 -0.46 23.62
C GLY A 14 9.21 -1.92 23.91
N VAL A 15 8.31 -2.53 24.68
CA VAL A 15 8.45 -3.91 25.15
C VAL A 15 7.18 -4.73 24.89
N SER A 16 7.35 -6.05 24.76
CA SER A 16 6.29 -7.05 24.71
C SER A 16 6.51 -8.07 25.83
N GLY A 17 5.43 -8.62 26.42
CA GLY A 17 5.48 -9.60 27.50
C GLY A 17 4.92 -9.10 28.84
N TYR A 18 4.71 -10.05 29.76
CA TYR A 18 4.04 -9.82 31.06
C TYR A 18 4.98 -9.98 32.26
N GLY A 19 6.20 -10.46 32.04
CA GLY A 19 7.24 -10.56 33.07
C GLY A 19 6.81 -11.41 34.26
N VAL A 20 7.05 -10.90 35.47
CA VAL A 20 6.81 -11.61 36.74
C VAL A 20 5.33 -11.94 37.00
N VAL A 21 4.40 -11.32 36.28
CA VAL A 21 2.95 -11.54 36.44
C VAL A 21 2.47 -12.78 35.67
N SER A 22 3.21 -13.22 34.64
CA SER A 22 2.91 -14.43 33.88
C SER A 22 4.20 -15.19 33.53
N PRO A 23 4.60 -16.16 34.37
CA PRO A 23 5.78 -16.99 34.12
C PRO A 23 5.67 -17.70 32.77
N GLY A 24 6.63 -17.44 31.87
CA GLY A 24 6.62 -17.95 30.48
C GLY A 24 6.53 -16.86 29.41
N PHE A 25 6.21 -15.62 29.79
CA PHE A 25 6.16 -14.46 28.89
C PHE A 25 7.18 -13.39 29.30
N PRO A 26 8.48 -13.61 29.01
CA PRO A 26 9.52 -12.65 29.37
C PRO A 26 9.27 -11.29 28.71
N ILE A 27 9.68 -10.21 29.38
CA ILE A 27 9.64 -8.87 28.80
C ILE A 27 10.78 -8.77 27.79
N LEU A 28 10.43 -8.60 26.52
CA LEU A 28 11.36 -8.45 25.40
C LEU A 28 11.26 -7.03 24.84
N THR A 29 12.40 -6.43 24.51
CA THR A 29 12.43 -5.18 23.75
C THR A 29 12.05 -5.47 22.30
N VAL A 30 11.12 -4.69 21.77
CA VAL A 30 10.57 -4.85 20.41
C VAL A 30 10.90 -3.64 19.53
N ASP A 31 11.96 -2.93 19.89
CA ASP A 31 12.47 -1.79 19.15
C ASP A 31 12.78 -2.19 17.71
N SER A 32 12.07 -1.58 16.75
CA SER A 32 12.18 -1.89 15.33
C SER A 32 12.05 -0.60 14.51
N LYS A 33 12.69 -0.55 13.36
CA LYS A 33 12.63 0.57 12.42
C LYS A 33 12.57 0.02 11.01
N THR A 34 11.68 0.56 10.18
CA THR A 34 11.61 0.30 8.74
C THR A 34 11.48 1.62 7.98
N GLU A 35 12.07 1.66 6.80
CA GLU A 35 12.14 2.81 5.91
C GLU A 35 11.78 2.35 4.49
N ASP A 36 11.00 3.15 3.78
CA ASP A 36 10.63 2.87 2.40
C ASP A 36 10.52 4.16 1.57
N GLU A 37 10.88 4.07 0.30
CA GLU A 37 10.77 5.16 -0.66
C GLU A 37 10.33 4.64 -2.02
N ASP A 38 9.47 5.39 -2.71
CA ASP A 38 9.13 5.09 -4.11
C ASP A 38 8.43 6.29 -4.79
N SER A 39 8.13 6.13 -6.08
CA SER A 39 7.32 7.03 -6.87
C SER A 39 6.12 6.32 -7.48
N ILE A 40 4.95 6.95 -7.41
CA ILE A 40 3.74 6.48 -8.11
C ILE A 40 3.28 7.50 -9.15
N PHE A 41 2.69 7.00 -10.24
CA PHE A 41 2.22 7.83 -11.33
C PHE A 41 0.73 7.66 -11.61
N LYS A 42 0.13 8.69 -12.20
CA LYS A 42 -1.24 8.67 -12.69
C LYS A 42 -1.37 9.37 -14.03
N PHE A 43 -2.20 8.79 -14.88
CA PHE A 43 -2.45 9.25 -16.22
C PHE A 43 -3.94 9.17 -16.54
N ASN A 44 -4.47 10.21 -17.17
CA ASN A 44 -5.86 10.29 -17.57
C ASN A 44 -5.94 10.91 -18.96
N ILE A 45 -6.66 10.25 -19.86
CA ILE A 45 -7.03 10.76 -21.19
C ILE A 45 -8.55 10.80 -21.24
N SER A 46 -9.08 11.91 -21.74
CA SER A 46 -10.46 12.04 -22.19
C SER A 46 -10.47 12.38 -23.68
N TYR A 47 -11.42 11.79 -24.40
CA TYR A 47 -11.64 12.07 -25.81
C TYR A 47 -13.13 12.11 -26.12
N SER A 48 -13.59 13.20 -26.73
CA SER A 48 -14.97 13.37 -27.18
C SER A 48 -15.09 12.91 -28.63
N LEU A 49 -15.91 11.89 -28.87
CA LEU A 49 -16.23 11.42 -30.22
C LEU A 49 -17.30 12.29 -30.87
N ASP A 50 -18.36 12.60 -30.12
CA ASP A 50 -19.51 13.45 -30.48
C ASP A 50 -20.00 14.16 -29.20
N ASP A 51 -20.94 15.11 -29.31
CA ASP A 51 -21.54 15.84 -28.18
C ASP A 51 -22.10 14.91 -27.07
N ASN A 52 -22.51 13.70 -27.44
CA ASN A 52 -23.11 12.71 -26.54
C ASN A 52 -22.23 11.48 -26.28
N LYS A 53 -21.00 11.42 -26.83
CA LYS A 53 -20.14 10.23 -26.74
C LYS A 53 -18.74 10.61 -26.31
N ASN A 54 -18.38 10.19 -25.10
CA ASN A 54 -17.05 10.41 -24.54
C ASN A 54 -16.38 9.09 -24.23
N ILE A 55 -15.08 9.01 -24.50
CA ILE A 55 -14.19 7.93 -24.10
C ILE A 55 -13.27 8.47 -23.00
N TYR A 56 -13.12 7.69 -21.94
CA TYR A 56 -12.15 7.98 -20.89
C TYR A 56 -11.24 6.78 -20.69
N PHE A 57 -9.98 7.10 -20.43
CA PHE A 57 -8.96 6.16 -20.07
C PHE A 57 -8.24 6.70 -18.85
N THR A 58 -8.13 5.88 -17.81
CA THR A 58 -7.34 6.20 -16.62
C THR A 58 -6.42 5.04 -16.31
N TRP A 59 -5.16 5.37 -16.04
CA TRP A 59 -4.18 4.48 -15.45
C TRP A 59 -3.63 5.15 -14.20
N SER A 60 -3.50 4.42 -13.10
CA SER A 60 -2.96 4.99 -11.88
C SER A 60 -2.30 3.94 -11.02
N GLU A 61 -1.25 4.33 -10.32
CA GLU A 61 -0.64 3.56 -9.26
C GLU A 61 -1.09 4.08 -7.89
N GLY A 62 -1.25 3.15 -6.96
CA GLY A 62 -1.48 3.37 -5.55
C GLY A 62 -0.33 2.74 -4.77
N TYR A 63 -0.06 3.32 -3.61
CA TYR A 63 0.94 2.84 -2.67
C TYR A 63 0.30 2.73 -1.30
N ARG A 64 0.57 1.64 -0.61
CA ARG A 64 0.24 1.44 0.79
C ARG A 64 1.53 1.07 1.53
N ALA A 65 1.83 1.88 2.54
CA ALA A 65 2.98 1.66 3.38
C ALA A 65 2.92 0.31 4.08
N GLY A 66 4.11 -0.23 4.31
CA GLY A 66 4.30 -1.37 5.19
C GLY A 66 3.95 -1.02 6.64
N GLY A 67 4.32 -1.90 7.56
CA GLY A 67 4.06 -1.64 8.97
C GLY A 67 4.86 -2.55 9.89
N LEU A 68 5.05 -2.08 11.11
CA LEU A 68 5.68 -2.85 12.18
C LEU A 68 4.63 -3.46 13.10
N ASN A 69 4.82 -4.73 13.44
CA ASN A 69 4.06 -5.40 14.47
C ASN A 69 4.83 -5.40 15.79
N ARG A 70 4.08 -5.23 16.89
CA ARG A 70 4.64 -5.30 18.24
C ARG A 70 5.05 -6.71 18.63
N ASP A 71 4.31 -7.72 18.18
CA ASP A 71 4.56 -9.11 18.55
C ASP A 71 4.76 -9.95 17.30
N GLU A 72 5.84 -10.71 17.28
CA GLU A 72 6.21 -11.57 16.17
C GLU A 72 5.89 -13.01 16.53
N THR A 73 5.26 -13.72 15.60
CA THR A 73 4.98 -15.15 15.73
C THR A 73 5.38 -15.85 14.44
N ASP A 74 5.40 -17.18 14.44
CA ASP A 74 5.70 -17.97 13.23
C ASP A 74 4.76 -17.67 12.03
N VAL A 75 3.58 -17.08 12.30
CA VAL A 75 2.57 -16.75 11.28
C VAL A 75 2.37 -15.24 11.06
N VAL A 76 2.82 -14.40 12.00
CA VAL A 76 2.70 -12.94 11.94
C VAL A 76 4.11 -12.33 11.99
N PRO A 77 4.60 -11.76 10.87
CA PRO A 77 5.93 -11.19 10.84
C PRO A 77 6.00 -9.90 11.64
N ARG A 78 7.20 -9.56 12.12
CA ARG A 78 7.50 -8.26 12.74
C ARG A 78 7.36 -7.09 11.78
N GLU A 79 7.57 -7.33 10.50
CA GLU A 79 7.53 -6.31 9.45
C GLU A 79 6.63 -6.76 8.29
N TYR A 80 5.71 -5.89 7.90
CA TYR A 80 4.97 -5.97 6.64
C TYR A 80 5.63 -5.08 5.62
N LYS A 81 5.95 -5.67 4.45
CA LYS A 81 6.46 -4.91 3.31
C LYS A 81 5.38 -3.99 2.73
N PRO A 82 5.76 -2.83 2.20
CA PRO A 82 4.84 -1.99 1.44
C PRO A 82 4.28 -2.75 0.24
N ASP A 83 3.12 -2.31 -0.24
CA ASP A 83 2.50 -2.87 -1.42
C ASP A 83 2.00 -1.79 -2.37
N PHE A 84 2.08 -2.11 -3.66
CA PHE A 84 1.70 -1.22 -4.76
C PHE A 84 0.50 -1.79 -5.49
N LEU A 85 -0.40 -0.91 -5.91
CA LEU A 85 -1.60 -1.27 -6.65
C LEU A 85 -1.60 -0.53 -7.98
N THR A 86 -1.64 -1.26 -9.09
CA THR A 86 -1.93 -0.64 -10.39
C THR A 86 -3.43 -0.69 -10.65
N ASN A 87 -4.00 0.37 -11.22
CA ASN A 87 -5.39 0.44 -11.66
C ASN A 87 -5.46 0.87 -13.13
N PHE A 88 -6.38 0.23 -13.86
CA PHE A 88 -6.71 0.56 -15.23
C PHE A 88 -8.23 0.65 -15.38
N LEU A 89 -8.71 1.78 -15.89
CA LEU A 89 -10.12 2.06 -16.09
C LEU A 89 -10.34 2.59 -17.51
N SER A 90 -11.27 1.97 -18.23
CA SER A 90 -11.75 2.44 -19.53
C SER A 90 -13.27 2.61 -19.49
N LEU A 91 -13.73 3.82 -19.82
CA LEU A 91 -15.14 4.15 -19.93
C LEU A 91 -15.48 4.51 -21.37
N ARG A 92 -16.55 3.92 -21.90
CA ARG A 92 -17.11 4.25 -23.21
C ARG A 92 -18.64 4.32 -23.11
N PRO A 93 -19.34 5.00 -24.04
CA PRO A 93 -20.75 5.36 -23.89
C PRO A 93 -21.72 4.19 -23.61
N ASN A 94 -21.33 2.93 -23.87
CA ASN A 94 -22.15 1.74 -23.64
C ASN A 94 -21.38 0.57 -22.98
N PHE A 95 -20.18 0.80 -22.42
CA PHE A 95 -19.36 -0.27 -21.86
C PHE A 95 -18.45 0.23 -20.74
N PHE A 96 -18.51 -0.48 -19.60
CA PHE A 96 -17.64 -0.29 -18.45
C PHE A 96 -16.71 -1.49 -18.34
N PHE A 97 -15.40 -1.26 -18.37
CA PHE A 97 -14.42 -2.27 -18.01
C PHE A 97 -13.48 -1.71 -16.95
N SER A 98 -13.46 -2.40 -15.82
CA SER A 98 -12.53 -2.18 -14.71
C SER A 98 -12.02 -3.55 -14.30
N ASN A 99 -10.70 -3.74 -14.30
CA ASN A 99 -9.96 -4.59 -13.37
C ASN A 99 -8.53 -4.85 -13.85
N SER A 100 -7.57 -4.66 -12.95
CA SER A 100 -6.38 -5.50 -12.74
C SER A 100 -5.63 -4.92 -11.55
N VAL A 101 -5.77 -5.52 -10.37
CA VAL A 101 -4.94 -5.18 -9.21
C VAL A 101 -3.66 -6.00 -9.32
N TYR A 102 -2.57 -5.34 -9.72
CA TYR A 102 -1.25 -5.96 -9.71
C TYR A 102 -0.52 -5.54 -8.44
N PHE A 103 -0.15 -6.53 -7.62
CA PHE A 103 0.72 -6.32 -6.47
C PHE A 103 2.16 -6.52 -6.90
N ARG A 104 2.93 -5.43 -6.97
CA ARG A 104 4.37 -5.50 -7.06
C ARG A 104 4.91 -5.52 -5.62
N ARG A 105 5.58 -6.61 -5.25
CA ARG A 105 6.32 -6.76 -3.98
C ARG A 105 7.80 -6.43 -4.17
#